data_AF-A0A822Z1E8-F1
#
_entry.id   AF-A0A822Z1E8-F1
#
_cell.length_a   1.000
_cell.length_b   1.000
_cell.length_c   1.000
_cell.angle_alpha   90.00
_cell.angle_beta   90.00
_cell.angle_gamma   90.00
#
_symmetry.space_group_name_H-M   'P 1'
#
loop_
_entity.id
_entity.type
_entity.pdbx_description
1 polymer ?
#
loop_
_entity_poly.entity_id
_entity_poly.type
_entity_poly.pdbx_seq_one_letter_code
_entity_poly.pdbx_strand_id
1 'polypeptide(L)' 'MVTRFEKNKKKRGDMSAGHGRIGKHHKHPGRSRRSW' A
#
# COMPACT_ATOMS: atom_id res chain seq x y z
N MET A 1 -2.93 -20.99 -6.56
CA MET A 1 -2.12 -19.75 -6.66
C MET A 1 -1.03 -19.83 -5.61
N VAL A 2 0.26 -19.84 -5.98
CA VAL A 2 1.34 -20.05 -5.01
C VAL A 2 1.76 -18.70 -4.41
N THR A 3 1.45 -18.50 -3.13
CA THR A 3 1.68 -17.24 -2.42
C THR A 3 3.15 -16.91 -2.18
N ARG A 4 4.08 -17.83 -2.49
CA ARG A 4 5.51 -17.69 -2.17
C ARG A 4 6.24 -16.68 -3.05
N PHE A 5 5.77 -16.43 -4.28
CA PHE A 5 6.35 -15.44 -5.19
C PHE A 5 5.71 -14.07 -5.06
N GLU A 6 4.79 -13.89 -4.13
CA GLU A 6 4.11 -12.62 -3.91
C GLU A 6 5.08 -11.55 -3.43
N LYS A 7 4.96 -10.37 -4.03
CA LYS A 7 5.76 -9.19 -3.68
C LYS A 7 5.62 -8.84 -2.19
N ASN A 8 4.45 -9.11 -1.60
CA ASN A 8 4.17 -8.84 -0.19
C ASN A 8 5.03 -9.68 0.77
N LYS A 9 5.35 -10.93 0.40
CA LYS A 9 6.22 -11.77 1.24
C LYS A 9 7.68 -11.34 1.18
N LYS A 10 8.14 -10.86 0.02
CA LYS A 10 9.50 -10.34 -0.16
C LYS A 10 9.75 -9.05 0.63
N LYS A 11 8.71 -8.23 0.82
CA LYS A 11 8.78 -6.98 1.57
C LYS A 11 8.56 -7.15 3.08
N ARG A 12 8.43 -8.38 3.58
CA ARG A 12 8.23 -8.65 5.02
C ARG A 12 9.54 -8.34 5.75
N GLY A 13 9.52 -7.32 6.59
CA GLY A 13 10.72 -6.75 7.22
C GLY A 13 11.04 -5.33 6.74
N ASP A 14 10.48 -4.91 5.59
CA ASP A 14 10.59 -3.54 5.14
C ASP A 14 9.66 -2.63 5.94
N MET A 15 10.23 -1.59 6.56
CA MET A 15 9.53 -0.63 7.42
C MET A 15 8.28 0.02 6.80
N SER A 16 8.20 0.13 5.47
CA SER A 16 7.07 0.77 4.76
C SER A 16 6.31 -0.18 3.83
N ALA A 17 6.69 -1.46 3.76
CA ALA A 17 6.22 -2.40 2.73
C ALA A 17 6.26 -1.82 1.30
N GLY A 18 7.22 -0.91 1.04
CA GLY A 18 7.40 -0.24 -0.24
C GLY A 18 6.36 0.85 -0.57
N HIS A 19 5.70 1.44 0.43
CA HIS A 19 4.74 2.54 0.24
C HIS A 19 5.30 3.94 0.61
N GLY A 20 6.63 4.05 0.76
CA GLY A 20 7.28 5.29 1.18
C GLY A 20 7.17 5.57 2.68
N ARG A 21 7.99 6.49 3.20
CA ARG A 21 8.07 6.81 4.64
C ARG A 21 7.12 7.94 5.07
N ILE A 22 6.83 8.88 4.18
CA ILE A 22 6.04 10.10 4.43
C ILE A 22 4.81 10.08 3.51
N GLY A 23 3.61 10.31 4.06
CA GLY A 23 2.34 10.26 3.31
C GLY A 23 1.84 8.83 3.01
N LYS A 24 1.65 8.02 4.05
CA LYS A 24 1.51 6.55 3.95
C LYS A 24 0.19 6.11 3.30
N HIS A 25 0.10 4.80 3.06
CA HIS A 25 -1.08 4.13 2.48
C HIS A 25 -2.34 4.32 3.32
N HIS A 26 -3.21 5.24 2.89
CA HIS A 26 -4.53 5.44 3.49
C HIS A 26 -5.56 4.63 2.68
N LYS A 27 -6.53 4.01 3.36
CA LYS A 27 -7.59 3.22 2.70
C LYS A 27 -8.44 4.07 1.74
N HIS A 28 -8.60 5.35 2.04
CA HIS A 28 -9.31 6.33 1.22
C HIS A 28 -8.51 7.63 1.14
N PRO A 29 -7.49 7.70 0.29
CA PRO A 29 -6.76 8.93 0.04
C PRO A 29 -7.56 9.79 -0.95
N GLY A 30 -8.01 10.97 -0.51
CA GLY A 30 -8.83 11.87 -1.32
C GLY A 30 -10.26 11.38 -1.48
N ARG A 31 -11.16 11.81 -0.57
CA ARG A 31 -12.60 11.74 -0.86
C ARG A 31 -12.86 12.51 -2.16
N SER A 32 -13.67 11.91 -3.01
CA SER A 32 -13.89 12.28 -4.41
C SER A 32 -14.29 13.74 -4.58
N ARG A 33 -13.59 14.44 -5.47
CA ARG A 33 -14.16 15.58 -6.19
C ARG A 33 -15.28 15.07 -7.09
N ARG A 34 -16.53 15.26 -6.66
CA ARG A 34 -17.81 15.28 -7.41
C ARG A 34 -18.90 15.46 -6.35
N SER A 35 -19.26 16.72 -6.04
CA SER A 35 -20.36 17.51 -6.62
C SER A 35 -21.73 16.96 -6.25
N TRP A 36 -22.73 17.85 -6.14
CA TRP A 36 -24.12 17.47 -6.35
C TRP A 36 -24.28 16.57 -7.59
#